data_AF-A0A2S6MW99-F1
#
_entry.id   AF-A0A2S6MW99-F1
#
_cell.length_a   1.000
_cell.length_b   1.000
_cell.length_c   1.000
_cell.angle_alpha   90.00
_cell.angle_beta   90.00
_cell.angle_gamma   90.00
#
_symmetry.space_group_name_H-M   'P 1'
#
loop_
_entity.id
_entity.type
_entity.pdbx_description
1 polymer ?
#
loop_
_entity_poly.entity_id
_entity_poly.type
_entity_poly.pdbx_seq_one_letter_code
_entity_poly.pdbx_strand_id
1 'polypeptide(L)'
;MENDASSAVASPETDLPEAVWDAIEERAAFCAGIVPPEYLDTWARLNQQKPLRVSDEEWSGALDDGGRFFDAWGALAAEWGWTVAELFDVPRQGERGGLLWLIEGAKVEAFGPDHASLDDGRLFDRETIGGEKP
;
A
#
# COMPACT_ATOMS: atom_id res chain seq x y z
N MET A 1 36.27 -12.73 28.48
CA MET A 1 36.36 -12.77 27.01
C MET A 1 35.77 -14.10 26.62
N GLU A 2 34.62 -14.20 25.97
CA GLU A 2 33.82 -13.23 25.20
C GLU A 2 32.34 -13.57 25.42
N ASN A 3 31.51 -12.54 25.67
CA ASN A 3 30.06 -12.65 25.47
C ASN A 3 29.82 -12.01 24.10
N ASP A 4 29.70 -12.84 23.08
CA ASP A 4 29.28 -12.41 21.75
C ASP A 4 27.74 -12.47 21.71
N ALA A 5 27.12 -11.43 22.24
CA ALA A 5 25.69 -11.19 22.06
C ALA A 5 25.50 -10.53 20.69
N SER A 6 25.55 -11.34 19.63
CA SER A 6 25.04 -10.93 18.33
C SER A 6 23.52 -10.81 18.45
N SER A 7 23.08 -9.59 18.72
CA SER A 7 21.67 -9.19 18.70
C SER A 7 21.21 -9.21 17.24
N ALA A 8 20.75 -10.38 16.78
CA ALA A 8 19.90 -10.48 15.62
C ALA A 8 18.57 -9.82 16.00
N VAL A 9 18.39 -8.57 15.56
CA VAL A 9 17.07 -7.94 15.51
C VAL A 9 16.22 -8.81 14.60
N ALA A 10 15.33 -9.61 15.19
CA ALA A 10 14.35 -10.35 14.43
C ALA A 10 13.50 -9.35 13.65
N SER A 11 13.44 -9.50 12.32
CA SER A 11 12.52 -8.73 11.49
C SER A 11 11.10 -8.93 12.05
N PRO A 12 10.31 -7.87 12.24
CA PRO A 12 8.99 -7.94 12.89
C PRO A 12 7.92 -8.72 12.11
N GLU A 13 8.29 -9.32 10.97
CA GLU A 13 7.39 -10.03 10.06
C GLU A 13 7.10 -11.48 10.46
N THR A 14 7.85 -12.05 11.41
CA THR A 14 7.77 -13.49 11.76
C THR A 14 6.84 -13.81 12.95
N ASP A 15 6.18 -12.84 13.58
CA ASP A 15 5.45 -13.05 14.84
C ASP A 15 3.90 -13.12 14.69
N LEU A 16 3.40 -13.27 13.46
CA LEU A 16 1.96 -13.45 13.21
C LEU A 16 1.56 -14.94 13.35
N PRO A 17 0.37 -15.24 13.91
CA PRO A 17 -0.15 -16.61 13.92
C PRO A 17 -0.27 -17.18 12.50
N GLU A 18 0.01 -18.48 12.33
CA GLU A 18 -0.05 -19.19 11.03
C GLU A 18 -1.38 -18.97 10.29
N ALA A 19 -2.50 -19.02 11.01
CA ALA A 19 -3.82 -18.76 10.42
C ALA A 19 -3.99 -17.34 9.83
N VAL A 20 -3.26 -16.34 10.34
CA VAL A 20 -3.23 -14.99 9.75
C VAL A 20 -2.43 -15.01 8.45
N TRP A 21 -1.34 -15.77 8.41
CA TRP A 21 -0.56 -15.94 7.19
C TRP A 21 -1.36 -16.64 6.09
N ASP A 22 -2.03 -17.75 6.41
CA ASP A 22 -2.90 -18.47 5.47
C ASP A 22 -3.99 -17.55 4.89
N ALA A 23 -4.61 -16.71 5.73
CA ALA A 23 -5.64 -15.76 5.29
C ALA A 23 -5.10 -14.65 4.37
N ILE A 24 -3.84 -14.22 4.56
CA ILE A 24 -3.17 -13.27 3.67
C ILE A 24 -2.86 -13.95 2.33
N GLU A 25 -2.28 -15.16 2.35
CA GLU A 25 -1.96 -15.92 1.14
C GLU A 25 -3.20 -16.24 0.30
N GLU A 26 -4.29 -16.70 0.94
CA GLU A 26 -5.57 -16.96 0.29
C GLU A 26 -6.10 -15.68 -0.39
N ARG A 27 -5.99 -14.53 0.29
CA ARG A 27 -6.45 -13.26 -0.25
C ARG A 27 -5.58 -12.78 -1.41
N ALA A 28 -4.26 -12.96 -1.34
CA ALA A 28 -3.35 -12.66 -2.43
C ALA A 28 -3.68 -13.50 -3.67
N ALA A 29 -3.93 -14.80 -3.49
CA ALA A 29 -4.33 -15.69 -4.59
C ALA A 29 -5.64 -15.24 -5.25
N PHE A 30 -6.62 -14.76 -4.47
CA PHE A 30 -7.88 -14.21 -4.99
C PHE A 30 -7.68 -12.94 -5.83
N CYS A 31 -6.70 -12.10 -5.48
CA CYS A 31 -6.45 -10.81 -6.14
C CYS A 31 -5.41 -10.86 -7.27
N ALA A 32 -4.70 -11.98 -7.46
CA ALA A 32 -3.57 -12.11 -8.40
C ALA A 32 -3.89 -11.82 -9.88
N GLY A 33 -5.17 -11.80 -10.27
CA GLY A 33 -5.62 -11.42 -11.62
C GLY A 33 -5.83 -9.91 -11.82
N ILE A 34 -5.81 -9.11 -10.74
CA ILE A 34 -6.15 -7.68 -10.74
C ILE A 34 -5.00 -6.86 -10.14
N VAL A 35 -4.35 -7.38 -9.09
CA VAL A 35 -3.27 -6.70 -8.38
C VAL A 35 -1.92 -7.28 -8.82
N PRO A 36 -0.98 -6.44 -9.29
CA PRO A 36 0.37 -6.88 -9.66
C PRO A 36 1.13 -7.58 -8.52
N PRO A 37 2.01 -8.56 -8.83
CA PRO A 37 2.71 -9.36 -7.83
C PRO A 37 3.45 -8.58 -6.74
N GLU A 38 4.10 -7.48 -7.09
CA GLU A 38 4.84 -6.60 -6.18
C GLU A 38 3.96 -5.91 -5.11
N TYR A 39 2.65 -5.85 -5.34
CA TYR A 39 1.69 -5.23 -4.42
C TYR A 39 0.82 -6.25 -3.69
N LEU A 40 0.84 -7.53 -4.10
CA LEU A 40 -0.10 -8.54 -3.60
C LEU A 40 -0.03 -8.75 -2.09
N ASP A 41 1.18 -8.87 -1.53
CA ASP A 41 1.35 -9.07 -0.08
C ASP A 41 0.79 -7.87 0.71
N THR A 42 1.19 -6.65 0.34
CA THR A 42 0.71 -5.44 1.05
C THR A 42 -0.78 -5.23 0.87
N TRP A 43 -1.33 -5.47 -0.32
CA TRP A 43 -2.76 -5.40 -0.56
C TRP A 43 -3.53 -6.43 0.24
N ALA A 44 -3.05 -7.67 0.31
CA ALA A 44 -3.67 -8.73 1.08
C ALA A 44 -3.66 -8.42 2.58
N ARG A 45 -2.54 -7.92 3.12
CA ARG A 45 -2.45 -7.44 4.51
C ARG A 45 -3.45 -6.32 4.79
N LEU A 46 -3.54 -5.32 3.91
CA LEU A 46 -4.49 -4.22 4.08
C LEU A 46 -5.93 -4.72 4.03
N ASN A 47 -6.26 -5.73 3.22
CA ASN A 47 -7.59 -6.34 3.18
C ASN A 47 -7.94 -7.16 4.44
N GLN A 48 -6.93 -7.64 5.18
CA GLN A 48 -7.13 -8.45 6.38
C GLN A 48 -7.10 -7.62 7.67
N GLN A 49 -6.24 -6.60 7.71
CA GLN A 49 -5.97 -5.86 8.93
C GLN A 49 -6.06 -4.35 8.71
N LYS A 50 -7.04 -3.74 9.38
CA LYS A 50 -7.14 -2.29 9.46
C LYS A 50 -5.94 -1.68 10.19
N PRO A 51 -5.32 -0.62 9.64
CA PRO A 51 -4.32 0.15 10.39
C PRO A 51 -4.90 0.80 11.66
N LEU A 52 -4.14 0.77 12.75
CA LEU A 52 -4.61 1.12 14.11
C LEU A 52 -5.26 2.51 14.24
N ARG A 53 -4.77 3.50 13.49
CA ARG A 53 -5.21 4.91 13.59
C ARG A 53 -6.22 5.34 12.54
N VAL A 54 -6.68 4.39 11.71
CA VAL A 54 -7.64 4.64 10.64
C VAL A 54 -9.03 4.16 11.11
N SER A 55 -10.07 4.93 10.83
CA SER A 55 -11.45 4.54 11.10
C SER A 55 -11.90 3.40 10.17
N ASP A 56 -12.98 2.69 10.53
CA ASP A 56 -13.49 1.61 9.67
C ASP A 56 -13.98 2.15 8.31
N GLU A 57 -14.53 3.37 8.30
CA GLU A 57 -15.00 4.04 7.08
C GLU A 57 -13.84 4.42 6.15
N GLU A 58 -12.79 5.05 6.69
CA GLU A 58 -11.58 5.38 5.91
C GLU A 58 -10.90 4.12 5.36
N TRP A 59 -10.84 3.05 6.17
CA TRP A 59 -10.26 1.78 5.73
C TRP A 59 -11.07 1.12 4.62
N SER A 60 -12.40 1.02 4.78
CA SER A 60 -13.26 0.48 3.74
C SER A 60 -13.19 1.31 2.46
N GLY A 61 -13.15 2.64 2.58
CA GLY A 61 -13.01 3.54 1.44
C GLY A 61 -11.70 3.31 0.69
N ALA A 62 -10.57 3.20 1.41
CA ALA A 62 -9.27 2.92 0.81
C ALA A 62 -9.22 1.54 0.10
N LEU A 63 -9.95 0.53 0.61
CA LEU A 63 -10.08 -0.76 -0.06
C LEU A 63 -10.92 -0.67 -1.34
N ASP A 64 -12.03 0.05 -1.31
CA ASP A 64 -12.87 0.24 -2.51
C ASP A 64 -12.14 1.04 -3.58
N ASP A 65 -11.45 2.11 -3.18
CA ASP A 65 -10.68 2.98 -4.06
C ASP A 65 -9.44 2.26 -4.61
N GLY A 66 -8.74 1.49 -3.76
CA GLY A 66 -7.63 0.64 -4.18
C GLY A 66 -8.06 -0.41 -5.19
N GLY A 67 -9.23 -1.02 -5.02
CA GLY A 67 -9.79 -1.97 -5.99
C GLY A 67 -9.99 -1.34 -7.37
N ARG A 68 -10.60 -0.15 -7.42
CA ARG A 68 -10.79 0.61 -8.68
C ARG A 68 -9.47 1.07 -9.28
N PHE A 69 -8.51 1.47 -8.45
CA PHE A 69 -7.18 1.87 -8.89
C PHE A 69 -6.45 0.70 -9.55
N PHE A 70 -6.39 -0.47 -8.92
CA PHE A 70 -5.69 -1.62 -9.48
C PHE A 70 -6.35 -2.14 -10.76
N ASP A 71 -7.69 -2.12 -10.84
CA ASP A 71 -8.44 -2.48 -12.05
C ASP A 71 -8.07 -1.59 -13.25
N ALA A 72 -7.89 -0.29 -13.03
CA ALA A 72 -7.61 0.67 -14.10
C ALA A 72 -6.11 0.88 -14.38
N TRP A 73 -5.27 0.87 -13.35
CA TRP A 73 -3.91 1.41 -13.39
C TRP A 73 -2.84 0.47 -12.83
N GLY A 74 -3.23 -0.67 -12.25
CA GLY A 74 -2.30 -1.58 -11.56
C GLY A 74 -1.11 -2.00 -12.43
N ALA A 75 -1.36 -2.42 -13.66
CA ALA A 75 -0.31 -2.83 -14.59
C ALA A 75 0.67 -1.68 -14.94
N LEU A 76 0.18 -0.45 -15.05
CA LEU A 76 1.03 0.73 -15.31
C LEU A 76 1.83 1.14 -14.07
N ALA A 77 1.24 1.02 -12.87
CA ALA A 77 1.94 1.28 -11.62
C ALA A 77 3.14 0.34 -11.47
N ALA A 78 2.94 -0.96 -11.77
CA ALA A 78 3.99 -1.96 -11.86
C ALA A 78 5.06 -1.61 -12.90
N GLU A 79 4.64 -1.29 -14.14
CA GLU A 79 5.55 -0.94 -15.24
C GLU A 79 6.44 0.27 -14.92
N TRP A 80 5.89 1.30 -14.27
CA TRP A 80 6.63 2.51 -13.89
C TRP A 80 7.29 2.45 -12.52
N GLY A 81 7.24 1.29 -11.86
CA GLY A 81 7.90 1.04 -10.59
C GLY A 81 7.43 1.97 -9.48
N TRP A 82 6.12 2.21 -9.38
CA TRP A 82 5.55 2.80 -8.17
C TRP A 82 5.84 1.87 -6.99
N THR A 83 6.27 2.44 -5.87
CA THR A 83 6.67 1.68 -4.69
C THR A 83 5.45 1.36 -3.83
N VAL A 84 5.61 0.33 -2.98
CA VAL A 84 4.61 0.01 -1.96
C VAL A 84 4.35 1.22 -1.05
N ALA A 85 5.37 1.98 -0.67
CA ALA A 85 5.19 3.17 0.17
C ALA A 85 4.37 4.25 -0.55
N GLU A 86 4.68 4.55 -1.82
CA GLU A 86 3.95 5.55 -2.60
C GLU A 86 2.46 5.20 -2.77
N LEU A 87 2.10 3.92 -2.81
CA LEU A 87 0.70 3.50 -2.94
C LEU A 87 0.00 3.31 -1.58
N PHE A 88 0.66 2.66 -0.63
CA PHE A 88 0.01 2.08 0.56
C PHE A 88 0.33 2.77 1.89
N ASP A 89 1.31 3.69 1.95
CA ASP A 89 1.74 4.25 3.23
C ASP A 89 0.56 4.79 4.03
N VAL A 90 0.39 4.28 5.24
CA VAL A 90 -0.75 4.63 6.08
C VAL A 90 -0.58 6.08 6.54
N PRO A 91 -1.63 6.93 6.42
CA PRO A 91 -1.56 8.32 6.84
C PRO A 91 -1.22 8.43 8.32
N ARG A 92 -0.36 9.40 8.66
CA ARG A 92 0.01 9.77 10.03
C ARG A 92 -0.50 11.17 10.33
N GLN A 93 -0.66 11.52 11.60
CA GLN A 93 -1.18 12.85 11.95
C GLN A 93 -0.33 13.96 11.33
N GLY A 94 -0.94 14.74 10.43
CA GLY A 94 -0.29 15.85 9.74
C GLY A 94 0.57 15.46 8.52
N GLU A 95 0.70 14.17 8.20
CA GLU A 95 1.44 13.67 7.04
C GLU A 95 0.49 13.01 6.04
N ARG A 96 0.73 13.23 4.75
CA ARG A 96 -0.01 12.52 3.70
C ARG A 96 0.44 11.06 3.66
N GLY A 97 -0.52 10.14 3.53
CA GLY A 97 -0.24 8.74 3.23
C GLY A 97 0.06 8.53 1.74
N GLY A 98 0.13 7.26 1.33
CA GLY A 98 0.23 6.85 -0.06
C GLY A 98 -1.03 7.19 -0.88
N LEU A 99 -0.93 7.04 -2.19
CA LEU A 99 -1.96 7.43 -3.16
C LEU A 99 -3.34 6.84 -2.82
N LEU A 100 -3.43 5.58 -2.37
CA LEU A 100 -4.72 4.96 -2.08
C LEU A 100 -5.49 5.65 -0.96
N TRP A 101 -4.77 6.27 -0.02
CA TRP A 101 -5.36 7.05 1.06
C TRP A 101 -5.69 8.49 0.65
N LEU A 102 -5.16 8.97 -0.47
CA LEU A 102 -5.51 10.29 -1.03
C LEU A 102 -6.81 10.25 -1.82
N ILE A 103 -7.19 9.10 -2.39
CA ILE A 103 -8.33 9.00 -3.32
C ILE A 103 -9.63 9.43 -2.63
N GLU A 104 -9.95 8.87 -1.46
CA GLU A 104 -11.11 9.24 -0.63
C GLU A 104 -12.41 9.43 -1.45
N GLY A 105 -12.72 8.44 -2.30
CA GLY A 105 -13.90 8.41 -3.17
C GLY A 105 -13.81 9.22 -4.46
N ALA A 106 -12.74 9.98 -4.69
CA ALA A 106 -12.47 10.64 -5.97
C ALA A 106 -12.07 9.62 -7.05
N LYS A 107 -12.04 10.05 -8.31
CA LYS A 107 -11.57 9.20 -9.41
C LYS A 107 -10.14 9.59 -9.78
N VAL A 108 -9.25 8.61 -9.91
CA VAL A 108 -7.96 8.81 -10.58
C VAL A 108 -8.22 9.06 -12.07
N GLU A 109 -8.11 10.33 -12.47
CA GLU A 109 -8.37 10.79 -13.84
C GLU A 109 -7.17 10.53 -14.76
N ALA A 110 -5.96 10.76 -14.25
CA ALA A 110 -4.73 10.49 -14.96
C ALA A 110 -3.69 9.88 -14.01
N PHE A 111 -2.93 8.92 -14.53
CA PHE A 111 -1.86 8.24 -13.82
C PHE A 111 -0.63 8.20 -14.72
N GLY A 112 0.51 8.64 -14.19
CA GLY A 112 1.77 8.77 -14.91
C GLY A 112 2.96 8.20 -14.13
N PRO A 113 4.17 8.27 -14.72
CA PRO A 113 5.37 7.74 -14.07
C PRO A 113 5.73 8.51 -12.80
N ASP A 114 5.45 9.80 -12.72
CA ASP A 114 5.88 10.65 -11.58
C ASP A 114 4.73 11.15 -10.71
N HIS A 115 3.48 11.12 -11.20
CA HIS A 115 2.33 11.67 -10.48
C HIS A 115 1.00 11.04 -10.89
N ALA A 116 -0.01 11.24 -10.05
CA ALA A 116 -1.40 10.89 -10.30
C ALA A 116 -2.32 12.08 -9.98
N SER A 117 -3.29 12.37 -10.84
CA SER A 117 -4.28 13.43 -10.63
C SER A 117 -5.67 12.85 -10.40
N LEU A 118 -6.40 13.45 -9.46
CA LEU A 118 -7.78 13.13 -9.16
C LEU A 118 -8.73 14.11 -9.86
N ASP A 119 -9.96 13.68 -10.13
CA ASP A 119 -10.99 14.47 -10.80
C ASP A 119 -11.48 15.69 -9.99
N ASP A 120 -11.15 15.76 -8.70
CA ASP A 120 -11.38 16.90 -7.82
C ASP A 120 -10.21 17.90 -7.79
N GLY A 121 -9.16 17.67 -8.59
CA GLY A 121 -7.99 18.53 -8.72
C GLY A 121 -6.87 18.27 -7.70
N ARG A 122 -7.02 17.29 -6.78
CA ARG A 122 -5.91 16.83 -5.95
C ARG A 122 -4.85 16.11 -6.80
N LEU A 123 -3.59 16.24 -6.39
CA LEU A 123 -2.43 15.62 -7.04
C LEU A 123 -1.63 14.82 -6.01
N PHE A 124 -1.16 13.65 -6.42
CA PHE A 124 -0.11 12.89 -5.75
C PHE A 124 1.17 12.98 -6.58
N ASP A 125 2.25 13.48 -5.98
CA ASP A 125 3.55 13.60 -6.62
C ASP A 125 4.56 12.72 -5.89
N ARG A 126 5.16 11.79 -6.63
CA ARG A 126 6.15 10.84 -6.11
C ARG A 126 7.39 11.53 -5.55
N GLU A 127 7.77 12.70 -6.07
CA GLU A 127 8.95 13.44 -5.59
C GLU A 127 8.74 14.08 -4.21
N THR A 128 7.48 14.19 -3.77
CA THR A 128 7.11 14.82 -2.50
C THR A 128 6.93 13.84 -1.34
N ILE A 129 6.86 12.54 -1.65
CA ILE A 129 6.67 11.46 -0.67
C ILE A 129 8.02 10.75 -0.49
N GLY A 130 8.66 10.92 0.66
CA GLY A 130 9.86 10.16 1.05
C GLY A 130 11.06 10.38 0.14
N GLY A 131 11.82 11.45 0.39
CA GLY A 131 13.05 11.74 -0.36
C GLY A 131 14.06 10.60 -0.31
N GLU A 132 14.20 9.86 -1.41
CA GLU A 132 15.40 9.77 -2.25
C GLU A 132 15.09 8.87 -3.46
N LYS A 133 15.20 9.42 -4.68
CA LYS A 133 15.30 8.64 -5.92
C LYS A 133 16.77 8.16 -6.04
N PRO A 134 17.04 6.90 -6.40
CA PRO A 134 18.41 6.38 -6.53
C PRO A 134 19.25 7.11 -7.59
#